data_AF-A0ABD1UM06-F1
#
_entry.id   AF-A0ABD1UM06-F1
#
_cell.length_a   1.000
_cell.length_b   1.000
_cell.length_c   1.000
_cell.angle_alpha   90.00
_cell.angle_beta   90.00
_cell.angle_gamma   90.00
#
_symmetry.space_group_name_H-M   'P 1'
#
loop_
_entity.id
_entity.type
_entity.pdbx_description
1 polymer ?
#
loop_
_entity_poly.entity_id
_entity_poly.type
_entity_poly.pdbx_seq_one_letter_code
_entity_poly.pdbx_strand_id
1 'polypeptide(L)'
;MVRRRSGTDRSGQTVDDNSRNRSRFSLCNIPKHPSTYTELTLKRTIDHFYVSEGHRYRAPGTTEYLPIGRPGEVAIYQDSLKAGLRFPLHPFSVEFFCTFNLSPGQLVLNALRMLNYYLLVCVRQGVEPSVDVFCLLFEMKLLDRYDCYVVFSHRDRGLPSHEYFKIPNCPSSNSCWKNRYFFVKPVVGNFSFPLDWGVPPLEEFNSTPLLSEQEIDSLIILRATEPIGRSMNDALTDDALVSAGIDRSYGRKNFPHTSLI
;
A
#
# COMPACT_ATOMS: atom_id res chain seq x y z
N MET A 1 22.64 33.41 12.71
CA MET A 1 22.64 33.21 14.18
C MET A 1 21.32 33.76 14.73
N VAL A 2 20.25 32.96 14.71
CA VAL A 2 18.91 33.36 15.15
C VAL A 2 18.50 32.43 16.28
N ARG A 3 18.30 33.03 17.46
CA ARG A 3 18.06 32.35 18.74
C ARG A 3 16.69 31.67 18.74
N ARG A 4 16.67 30.35 18.97
CA ARG A 4 15.48 29.60 19.40
C ARG A 4 15.09 30.09 20.80
N ARG A 5 13.87 30.60 20.97
CA ARG A 5 13.28 30.83 22.31
C ARG A 5 12.64 29.53 22.77
N SER A 6 13.26 28.93 23.79
CA SER A 6 12.71 27.86 24.61
C SER A 6 11.61 28.43 25.51
N GLY A 7 10.37 28.02 25.29
CA GLY A 7 9.28 28.21 26.25
C GLY A 7 9.20 26.99 27.17
N THR A 8 9.59 27.17 28.43
CA THR A 8 9.36 26.23 29.54
C THR A 8 8.02 26.54 30.19
N ASP A 9 7.09 25.59 30.17
CA ASP A 9 5.89 25.61 31.03
C ASP A 9 6.14 24.81 32.31
N ARG A 10 5.54 25.27 33.41
CA ARG A 10 5.73 24.81 34.79
C ARG A 10 4.86 23.58 35.08
N SER A 11 5.28 22.44 34.56
CA SER A 11 5.02 21.13 35.16
C SER A 11 6.12 20.20 34.68
N GLY A 12 7.01 19.80 35.59
CA GLY A 12 8.24 19.07 35.30
C GLY A 12 8.02 17.62 34.85
N GLN A 13 7.19 17.38 33.85
CA GLN A 13 7.08 16.11 33.16
C GLN A 13 7.58 16.29 31.73
N THR A 14 8.77 15.73 31.47
CA THR A 14 9.16 15.35 30.12
C THR A 14 8.11 14.36 29.62
N VAL A 15 7.15 14.85 28.84
CA VAL A 15 6.28 13.98 28.05
C VAL A 15 7.20 13.36 27.01
N ASP A 16 7.59 12.12 27.25
CA ASP A 16 8.29 11.28 26.29
C ASP A 16 7.60 11.42 24.92
N ASP A 17 8.33 11.76 23.86
CA ASP A 17 7.79 11.68 22.49
C ASP A 17 7.30 10.24 22.19
N ASN A 18 7.83 9.26 22.91
CA ASN A 18 7.37 7.87 22.92
C ASN A 18 5.96 7.67 23.52
N SER A 19 5.51 8.50 24.46
CA SER A 19 4.17 8.40 25.04
C SER A 19 3.10 9.03 24.14
N ARG A 20 3.45 10.11 23.40
CA ARG A 20 2.56 10.68 22.36
C ARG A 20 2.43 9.77 21.14
N ASN A 21 3.50 9.07 20.77
CA ASN A 21 3.42 8.05 19.72
C ASN A 21 2.57 6.87 20.19
N ARG A 22 2.77 6.34 21.42
CA ARG A 22 1.92 5.27 21.98
C ARG A 22 0.43 5.59 22.00
N SER A 23 0.02 6.83 22.22
CA SER A 23 -1.41 7.20 22.27
C SER A 23 -2.09 7.23 20.90
N ARG A 24 -1.35 7.30 19.79
CA ARG A 24 -1.92 7.22 18.43
C ARG A 24 -2.17 5.77 17.99
N PHE A 25 -1.33 4.84 18.41
CA PHE A 25 -1.48 3.40 18.12
C PHE A 25 -2.69 2.77 18.80
N SER A 26 -3.16 3.33 19.91
CA SER A 26 -4.30 2.81 20.68
C SER A 26 -5.67 3.16 20.10
N LEU A 27 -5.75 3.89 18.98
CA LEU A 27 -7.03 4.42 18.46
C LEU A 27 -7.70 3.54 17.41
N CYS A 28 -6.97 2.65 16.74
CA CYS A 28 -7.57 1.76 15.73
C CYS A 28 -7.73 0.32 16.25
N ASN A 29 -8.88 -0.28 15.97
CA ASN A 29 -9.23 -1.67 16.15
C ASN A 29 -8.48 -2.56 15.14
N ILE A 30 -7.25 -2.89 15.47
CA ILE A 30 -6.37 -3.76 14.70
C ILE A 30 -6.73 -5.24 14.97
N PRO A 31 -6.87 -6.09 13.93
CA PRO A 31 -7.08 -7.52 14.13
C PRO A 31 -5.88 -8.18 14.84
N LYS A 32 -6.17 -8.89 15.93
CA LYS A 32 -5.18 -9.66 16.70
C LYS A 32 -5.16 -11.13 16.28
N HIS A 33 -5.01 -11.39 14.98
CA HIS A 33 -4.92 -12.76 14.47
C HIS A 33 -3.46 -13.22 14.44
N PRO A 34 -3.13 -14.39 15.02
CA PRO A 34 -1.82 -14.98 14.81
C PRO A 34 -1.66 -15.32 13.33
N SER A 35 -0.44 -15.19 12.81
CA SER A 35 -0.17 -15.61 11.45
C SER A 35 -0.15 -17.13 11.34
N THR A 36 -0.62 -17.64 10.21
CA THR A 36 -0.47 -19.05 9.84
C THR A 36 0.86 -19.33 9.15
N TYR A 37 1.73 -18.32 9.00
CA TYR A 37 3.02 -18.48 8.35
C TYR A 37 4.01 -19.23 9.24
N THR A 38 4.61 -20.27 8.65
CA THR A 38 5.83 -20.90 9.16
C THR A 38 7.01 -20.45 8.29
N GLU A 39 8.25 -20.69 8.74
CA GLU A 39 9.45 -20.44 7.93
C GLU A 39 9.41 -21.21 6.59
N LEU A 40 8.82 -22.42 6.57
CA LEU A 40 8.66 -23.20 5.33
C LEU A 40 7.66 -22.54 4.36
N THR A 41 6.51 -22.08 4.88
CA THR A 41 5.49 -21.37 4.08
C THR A 41 6.04 -20.05 3.55
N LEU A 42 6.84 -19.35 4.36
CA LEU A 42 7.50 -18.14 3.96
C LEU A 42 8.50 -18.40 2.83
N LYS A 43 9.37 -19.40 2.97
CA LYS A 43 10.34 -19.76 1.93
C LYS A 43 9.65 -20.03 0.59
N ARG A 44 8.60 -20.85 0.58
CA ARG A 44 7.78 -21.10 -0.63
C ARG A 44 7.20 -19.83 -1.23
N THR A 45 6.78 -18.89 -0.38
CA THR A 45 6.24 -17.60 -0.82
C THR A 45 7.31 -16.74 -1.48
N ILE A 46 8.50 -16.66 -0.87
CA ILE A 46 9.63 -15.91 -1.42
C ILE A 46 10.08 -16.52 -2.75
N ASP A 47 10.19 -17.84 -2.82
CA ASP A 47 10.55 -18.59 -4.03
C ASP A 47 9.54 -18.38 -5.16
N HIS A 48 8.24 -18.28 -4.83
CA HIS A 48 7.18 -18.10 -5.82
C HIS A 48 7.11 -16.68 -6.38
N PHE A 49 7.21 -15.66 -5.50
CA PHE A 49 7.10 -14.25 -5.89
C PHE A 49 8.44 -13.58 -6.18
N TYR A 50 9.57 -14.30 -6.06
CA TYR A 50 10.94 -13.80 -6.27
C TYR A 50 11.20 -12.47 -5.55
N VAL A 51 10.86 -12.41 -4.26
CA VAL A 51 10.91 -11.14 -3.52
C VAL A 51 12.36 -10.69 -3.29
N SER A 52 12.66 -9.43 -3.62
CA SER A 52 14.00 -8.83 -3.72
C SER A 52 15.03 -9.26 -2.66
N GLU A 53 16.26 -9.54 -3.11
CA GLU A 53 17.45 -9.82 -2.27
C GLU A 53 17.84 -8.67 -1.33
N GLY A 54 17.36 -7.44 -1.60
CA GLY A 54 17.62 -6.25 -0.77
C GLY A 54 16.89 -6.25 0.58
N HIS A 55 16.08 -7.28 0.86
CA HIS A 55 15.26 -7.34 2.06
C HIS A 55 15.37 -8.71 2.75
N ARG A 56 15.17 -8.70 4.07
CA ARG A 56 15.02 -9.89 4.91
C ARG A 56 13.55 -10.12 5.18
N TYR A 57 13.19 -11.39 5.20
CA TYR A 57 11.85 -11.88 5.41
C TYR A 57 11.85 -12.84 6.59
N ARG A 58 10.81 -12.83 7.42
CA ARG A 58 10.65 -13.83 8.47
C ARG A 58 9.19 -14.10 8.80
N ALA A 59 8.91 -15.29 9.31
CA ALA A 59 7.60 -15.58 9.85
C ALA A 59 7.42 -14.85 11.20
N PRO A 60 6.18 -14.50 11.58
CA PRO A 60 5.88 -14.00 12.91
C PRO A 60 6.18 -15.04 13.99
N GLY A 61 6.68 -14.58 15.14
CA GLY A 61 6.78 -15.40 16.34
C GLY A 61 5.41 -15.65 16.98
N THR A 62 5.35 -16.56 17.96
CA THR A 62 4.10 -16.99 18.60
C THR A 62 3.37 -15.90 19.38
N THR A 63 4.07 -14.82 19.77
CA THR A 63 3.52 -13.68 20.51
C THR A 63 3.34 -12.44 19.64
N GLU A 64 3.76 -12.49 18.37
CA GLU A 64 3.67 -11.36 17.44
C GLU A 64 2.33 -11.41 16.68
N TYR A 65 1.70 -10.26 16.57
CA TYR A 65 0.44 -10.06 15.87
C TYR A 65 0.48 -8.73 15.12
N LEU A 66 -0.37 -8.53 14.13
CA LEU A 66 -0.41 -7.27 13.38
C LEU A 66 -0.64 -6.05 14.29
N PRO A 67 -0.05 -4.89 13.94
CA PRO A 67 1.08 -4.69 13.04
C PRO A 67 2.43 -4.93 13.74
N ILE A 68 2.41 -5.43 14.98
CA ILE A 68 3.54 -5.49 15.90
C ILE A 68 4.57 -6.51 15.43
N GLY A 69 5.61 -6.00 14.76
CA GLY A 69 6.85 -6.70 14.46
C GLY A 69 8.05 -6.15 15.24
N ARG A 70 9.26 -6.50 14.82
CA ARG A 70 10.50 -5.94 15.37
C ARG A 70 10.75 -4.55 14.79
N PRO A 71 11.55 -3.70 15.46
CA PRO A 71 11.87 -2.37 14.95
C PRO A 71 12.42 -2.40 13.50
N GLY A 72 11.81 -1.57 12.64
CA GLY A 72 12.15 -1.46 11.22
C GLY A 72 11.53 -2.52 10.31
N GLU A 73 10.64 -3.37 10.84
CA GLU A 73 9.86 -4.31 10.03
C GLU A 73 8.50 -3.73 9.65
N VAL A 74 8.01 -4.11 8.47
CA VAL A 74 6.63 -3.93 8.05
C VAL A 74 5.96 -5.29 7.90
N ALA A 75 4.68 -5.39 8.28
CA ALA A 75 3.87 -6.58 8.05
C ALA A 75 3.20 -6.50 6.67
N ILE A 76 3.28 -7.60 5.92
CA ILE A 76 2.69 -7.72 4.58
C ILE A 76 2.03 -9.08 4.43
N TYR A 77 0.94 -9.09 3.68
CA TYR A 77 0.18 -10.30 3.40
C TYR A 77 0.73 -11.01 2.18
N GLN A 78 0.64 -12.33 2.17
CA GLN A 78 0.90 -13.12 0.97
C GLN A 78 0.14 -12.59 -0.25
N ASP A 79 -1.15 -12.31 -0.06
CA ASP A 79 -2.00 -11.87 -1.15
C ASP A 79 -1.75 -10.42 -1.55
N SER A 80 -1.02 -9.63 -0.75
CA SER A 80 -0.52 -8.32 -1.19
C SER A 80 0.49 -8.48 -2.32
N LEU A 81 1.30 -9.56 -2.32
CA LEU A 81 2.17 -9.88 -3.45
C LEU A 81 1.34 -10.22 -4.71
N LYS A 82 0.23 -10.94 -4.57
CA LYS A 82 -0.72 -11.19 -5.68
C LYS A 82 -1.48 -9.93 -6.12
N ALA A 83 -1.52 -8.90 -5.29
CA ALA A 83 -2.07 -7.59 -5.61
C ALA A 83 -1.02 -6.65 -6.23
N GLY A 84 0.19 -7.14 -6.47
CA GLY A 84 1.28 -6.40 -7.13
C GLY A 84 2.21 -5.64 -6.20
N LEU A 85 2.13 -5.83 -4.88
CA LEU A 85 3.11 -5.22 -3.97
C LEU A 85 4.50 -5.82 -4.21
N ARG A 86 5.48 -4.97 -4.46
CA ARG A 86 6.89 -5.35 -4.67
C ARG A 86 7.80 -4.41 -3.90
N PHE A 87 8.91 -4.93 -3.39
CA PHE A 87 9.94 -4.12 -2.73
C PHE A 87 11.19 -4.05 -3.60
N PRO A 88 11.88 -2.90 -3.65
CA PRO A 88 11.49 -1.60 -3.06
C PRO A 88 10.21 -1.03 -3.71
N LEU A 89 9.42 -0.27 -2.96
CA LEU A 89 8.20 0.35 -3.49
C LEU A 89 8.53 1.40 -4.56
N HIS A 90 7.63 1.57 -5.53
CA HIS A 90 7.72 2.65 -6.50
C HIS A 90 7.67 4.03 -5.79
N PRO A 91 8.42 5.05 -6.25
CA PRO A 91 8.43 6.39 -5.63
C PRO A 91 7.04 6.97 -5.36
N PHE A 92 6.13 6.90 -6.35
CA PHE A 92 4.72 7.29 -6.16
C PHE A 92 4.04 6.58 -4.99
N SER A 93 4.24 5.27 -4.82
CA SER A 93 3.67 4.53 -3.69
C SER A 93 4.27 4.97 -2.36
N VAL A 94 5.58 5.25 -2.32
CA VAL A 94 6.24 5.80 -1.12
C VAL A 94 5.64 7.16 -0.76
N GLU A 95 5.52 8.06 -1.74
CA GLU A 95 4.89 9.37 -1.56
C GLU A 95 3.45 9.22 -1.05
N PHE A 96 2.64 8.38 -1.68
CA PHE A 96 1.28 8.08 -1.25
C PHE A 96 1.21 7.65 0.23
N PHE A 97 2.04 6.69 0.63
CA PHE A 97 2.06 6.18 2.02
C PHE A 97 2.54 7.25 3.01
N CYS A 98 3.49 8.09 2.62
CA CYS A 98 3.96 9.21 3.42
C CYS A 98 2.88 10.29 3.58
N THR A 99 2.22 10.70 2.49
CA THR A 99 1.20 11.75 2.49
C THR A 99 0.07 11.41 3.45
N PHE A 100 -0.44 10.17 3.43
CA PHE A 100 -1.56 9.77 4.28
C PHE A 100 -1.15 9.09 5.59
N ASN A 101 0.15 9.09 5.92
CA ASN A 101 0.71 8.39 7.08
C ASN A 101 0.20 6.93 7.20
N LEU A 102 0.22 6.20 6.09
CA LEU A 102 -0.27 4.82 5.97
C LEU A 102 0.87 3.83 5.78
N SER A 103 0.72 2.65 6.38
CA SER A 103 1.57 1.50 6.07
C SER A 103 0.95 0.63 4.96
N PRO A 104 1.73 -0.03 4.08
CA PRO A 104 1.21 -0.91 3.04
C PRO A 104 0.25 -2.00 3.55
N GLY A 105 0.46 -2.48 4.78
CA GLY A 105 -0.41 -3.45 5.43
C GLY A 105 -1.83 -2.94 5.73
N GLN A 106 -2.04 -1.62 5.72
CA GLN A 106 -3.36 -1.03 5.96
C GLN A 106 -4.26 -1.05 4.71
N LEU A 107 -3.72 -1.22 3.50
CA LEU A 107 -4.54 -1.33 2.30
C LEU A 107 -5.08 -2.75 2.17
N VAL A 108 -6.40 -2.89 2.02
CA VAL A 108 -6.95 -4.18 1.61
C VAL A 108 -6.47 -4.53 0.20
N LEU A 109 -6.53 -5.82 -0.16
CA LEU A 109 -5.96 -6.29 -1.42
C LEU A 109 -6.49 -5.56 -2.66
N ASN A 110 -7.78 -5.24 -2.72
CA ASN A 110 -8.34 -4.51 -3.86
C ASN A 110 -7.96 -3.02 -3.86
N ALA A 111 -7.77 -2.40 -2.69
CA ALA A 111 -7.24 -1.04 -2.61
C ALA A 111 -5.80 -0.99 -3.13
N LEU A 112 -4.99 -1.96 -2.74
CA LEU A 112 -3.63 -2.10 -3.25
C LEU A 112 -3.59 -2.35 -4.77
N ARG A 113 -4.49 -3.21 -5.29
CA ARG A 113 -4.64 -3.40 -6.75
C ARG A 113 -4.98 -2.09 -7.45
N MET A 114 -5.89 -1.29 -6.91
CA MET A 114 -6.27 -0.01 -7.51
C MET A 114 -5.10 0.99 -7.53
N LEU A 115 -4.31 1.06 -6.46
CA LEU A 115 -3.08 1.87 -6.40
C LEU A 115 -2.07 1.43 -7.48
N ASN A 116 -1.80 0.14 -7.59
CA ASN A 116 -0.86 -0.40 -8.58
C ASN A 116 -1.39 -0.28 -10.02
N TYR A 117 -2.71 -0.41 -10.22
CA TYR A 117 -3.33 -0.26 -11.52
C TYR A 117 -3.30 1.19 -12.00
N TYR A 118 -3.56 2.15 -11.11
CA TYR A 118 -3.39 3.58 -11.41
C TYR A 118 -1.95 3.85 -11.89
N LEU A 119 -0.96 3.35 -11.15
CA LEU A 119 0.44 3.50 -11.51
C LEU A 119 0.77 2.85 -12.86
N LEU A 120 0.28 1.63 -13.11
CA LEU A 120 0.44 0.94 -14.40
C LEU A 120 -0.14 1.77 -15.55
N VAL A 121 -1.34 2.33 -15.40
CA VAL A 121 -1.96 3.14 -16.45
C VAL A 121 -1.17 4.42 -16.68
N CYS A 122 -0.72 5.10 -15.62
CA CYS A 122 0.10 6.31 -15.75
C CYS A 122 1.34 6.04 -16.60
N VAL A 123 2.10 5.00 -16.26
CA VAL A 123 3.32 4.63 -17.01
C VAL A 123 2.99 4.27 -18.47
N ARG A 124 1.91 3.54 -18.72
CA ARG A 124 1.51 3.18 -20.10
C ARG A 124 1.05 4.36 -20.94
N GLN A 125 0.48 5.38 -20.32
CA GLN A 125 0.06 6.61 -20.99
C GLN A 125 1.17 7.67 -21.04
N GLY A 126 2.34 7.40 -20.42
CA GLY A 126 3.45 8.35 -20.36
C GLY A 126 3.12 9.61 -19.54
N VAL A 127 2.22 9.49 -18.55
CA VAL A 127 1.89 10.57 -17.62
C VAL A 127 2.54 10.32 -16.27
N GLU A 128 2.93 11.39 -15.58
CA GLU A 128 3.52 11.29 -14.25
C GLU A 128 2.41 10.95 -13.21
N PRO A 129 2.58 9.90 -12.40
CA PRO A 129 1.64 9.57 -11.33
C PRO A 129 1.62 10.68 -10.26
N SER A 130 0.44 11.16 -9.88
CA SER A 130 0.22 12.20 -8.86
C SER A 130 -0.73 11.69 -7.76
N VAL A 131 -0.38 11.99 -6.50
CA VAL A 131 -1.23 11.65 -5.35
C VAL A 131 -2.55 12.41 -5.40
N ASP A 132 -2.52 13.68 -5.81
CA ASP A 132 -3.72 14.52 -5.92
C ASP A 132 -4.65 14.03 -7.02
N VAL A 133 -4.11 13.63 -8.17
CA VAL A 133 -4.89 12.99 -9.24
C VAL A 133 -5.52 11.68 -8.73
N PHE A 134 -4.76 10.85 -7.99
CA PHE A 134 -5.31 9.63 -7.40
C PHE A 134 -6.48 9.91 -6.44
N CYS A 135 -6.38 10.94 -5.59
CA CYS A 135 -7.44 11.38 -4.67
C CYS A 135 -8.70 11.94 -5.38
N LEU A 136 -8.58 12.42 -6.61
CA LEU A 136 -9.74 12.80 -7.42
C LEU A 136 -10.42 11.61 -8.07
N LEU A 137 -9.67 10.57 -8.43
CA LEU A 137 -10.23 9.37 -9.08
C LEU A 137 -10.91 8.43 -8.09
N PHE A 138 -10.43 8.40 -6.85
CA PHE A 138 -10.87 7.45 -5.84
C PHE A 138 -11.33 8.14 -4.56
N GLU A 139 -12.14 7.42 -3.80
CA GLU A 139 -12.60 7.77 -2.46
C GLU A 139 -12.04 6.73 -1.49
N MET A 140 -11.47 7.19 -0.38
CA MET A 140 -10.99 6.36 0.71
C MET A 140 -12.11 6.09 1.71
N LYS A 141 -12.30 4.82 2.06
CA LYS A 141 -13.21 4.38 3.13
C LYS A 141 -12.50 3.39 4.04
N LEU A 142 -13.10 3.15 5.20
CA LEU A 142 -12.66 2.09 6.10
C LEU A 142 -13.35 0.77 5.74
N LEU A 143 -12.64 -0.34 5.92
CA LEU A 143 -13.24 -1.65 5.81
C LEU A 143 -14.27 -1.84 6.94
N ASP A 144 -15.44 -2.39 6.61
CA ASP A 144 -16.43 -2.71 7.64
C ASP A 144 -15.80 -3.54 8.78
N ARG A 145 -16.09 -3.15 10.03
CA ARG A 145 -15.58 -3.72 11.29
C ARG A 145 -14.11 -3.44 11.63
N TYR A 146 -13.35 -2.75 10.77
CA TYR A 146 -11.95 -2.42 11.03
C TYR A 146 -11.63 -0.98 10.61
N ASP A 147 -11.38 -0.13 11.59
CA ASP A 147 -11.03 1.29 11.42
C ASP A 147 -9.55 1.52 11.01
N CYS A 148 -8.76 0.46 10.90
CA CYS A 148 -7.35 0.51 10.48
C CYS A 148 -7.15 0.20 9.00
N TYR A 149 -8.12 -0.48 8.35
CA TYR A 149 -7.99 -0.93 6.97
C TYR A 149 -8.65 0.03 5.99
N VAL A 150 -7.93 0.35 4.93
CA VAL A 150 -8.36 1.21 3.84
C VAL A 150 -8.92 0.39 2.69
N VAL A 151 -10.09 0.80 2.21
CA VAL A 151 -10.68 0.40 0.94
C VAL A 151 -10.80 1.62 0.03
N PHE A 152 -10.66 1.43 -1.27
CA PHE A 152 -10.96 2.47 -2.26
C PHE A 152 -12.25 2.15 -3.01
N SER A 153 -13.02 3.18 -3.33
CA SER A 153 -14.10 3.15 -4.32
C SER A 153 -13.91 4.27 -5.33
N HIS A 154 -14.60 4.22 -6.46
CA HIS A 154 -14.62 5.37 -7.37
C HIS A 154 -15.29 6.57 -6.68
N ARG A 155 -14.65 7.73 -6.75
CA ARG A 155 -15.24 9.00 -6.29
C ARG A 155 -16.37 9.44 -7.22
N ASP A 156 -16.18 9.19 -8.51
CA ASP A 156 -17.09 9.59 -9.60
C ASP A 156 -18.22 8.56 -9.87
N ARG A 157 -18.59 7.76 -8.87
CA ARG A 157 -19.56 6.67 -9.05
C ARG A 157 -20.96 7.24 -9.30
N GLY A 158 -21.30 7.43 -10.58
CA GLY A 158 -22.55 8.05 -11.02
C GLY A 158 -22.36 9.04 -12.18
N LEU A 159 -21.12 9.43 -12.48
CA LEU A 159 -20.81 10.18 -13.69
C LEU A 159 -20.91 9.29 -14.94
N PRO A 160 -21.16 9.87 -16.13
CA PRO A 160 -21.06 9.16 -17.40
C PRO A 160 -19.73 8.41 -17.56
N SER A 161 -19.73 7.32 -18.34
CA SER A 161 -18.56 6.44 -18.51
C SER A 161 -17.29 7.09 -19.07
N HIS A 162 -17.42 8.26 -19.70
CA HIS A 162 -16.28 9.01 -20.21
C HIS A 162 -15.67 9.97 -19.18
N GLU A 163 -16.33 10.17 -18.04
CA GLU A 163 -15.92 11.13 -17.00
C GLU A 163 -15.29 10.46 -15.77
N TYR A 164 -15.37 9.13 -15.63
CA TYR A 164 -14.71 8.41 -14.54
C TYR A 164 -13.54 7.55 -15.03
N PHE A 165 -12.51 7.42 -14.20
CA PHE A 165 -11.38 6.54 -14.49
C PHE A 165 -11.81 5.07 -14.46
N LYS A 166 -11.64 4.39 -15.60
CA LYS A 166 -12.15 3.03 -15.81
C LYS A 166 -11.14 2.01 -15.29
N ILE A 167 -11.58 1.14 -14.38
CA ILE A 167 -10.78 0.01 -13.88
C ILE A 167 -11.41 -1.34 -14.30
N PRO A 168 -10.59 -2.38 -14.55
CA PRO A 168 -11.07 -3.74 -14.72
C PRO A 168 -11.78 -4.28 -13.48
N ASN A 169 -12.46 -5.42 -13.63
CA ASN A 169 -13.17 -6.04 -12.50
C ASN A 169 -12.21 -6.43 -11.37
N CYS A 170 -12.51 -5.96 -10.16
CA CYS A 170 -11.85 -6.40 -8.93
C CYS A 170 -12.33 -7.80 -8.52
N PRO A 171 -11.43 -8.69 -8.07
CA PRO A 171 -11.83 -9.99 -7.52
C PRO A 171 -12.79 -9.85 -6.33
N SER A 172 -13.81 -10.72 -6.28
CA SER A 172 -14.91 -10.66 -5.29
C SER A 172 -14.64 -11.41 -3.98
N SER A 173 -13.56 -12.20 -3.90
CA SER A 173 -13.27 -13.05 -2.73
C SER A 173 -11.81 -12.93 -2.29
N ASN A 174 -11.64 -12.45 -1.06
CA ASN A 174 -10.34 -12.39 -0.39
C ASN A 174 -10.38 -13.13 0.96
N SER A 175 -11.30 -14.07 1.23
CA SER A 175 -11.42 -14.68 2.56
C SER A 175 -10.08 -15.27 3.05
N CYS A 176 -9.79 -15.12 4.34
CA CYS A 176 -8.58 -15.63 5.00
C CYS A 176 -7.23 -14.97 4.59
N TRP A 177 -7.24 -13.74 4.06
CA TRP A 177 -5.97 -13.02 3.82
C TRP A 177 -5.30 -12.49 5.10
N LYS A 178 -6.10 -12.04 6.09
CA LYS A 178 -5.62 -11.29 7.27
C LYS A 178 -4.71 -12.09 8.21
N ASN A 179 -4.75 -13.41 8.19
CA ASN A 179 -3.88 -14.28 8.99
C ASN A 179 -2.69 -14.85 8.19
N ARG A 180 -2.51 -14.44 6.92
CA ARG A 180 -1.41 -14.88 6.06
C ARG A 180 -0.39 -13.76 5.85
N TYR A 181 0.27 -13.35 6.93
CA TYR A 181 1.25 -12.27 6.90
C TYR A 181 2.64 -12.71 7.39
N PHE A 182 3.65 -11.99 6.92
CA PHE A 182 5.04 -12.12 7.31
C PHE A 182 5.66 -10.72 7.44
N PHE A 183 6.85 -10.66 8.04
CA PHE A 183 7.56 -9.40 8.25
C PHE A 183 8.67 -9.22 7.22
N VAL A 184 8.85 -7.99 6.76
CA VAL A 184 9.92 -7.58 5.84
C VAL A 184 10.71 -6.43 6.43
N LYS A 185 12.03 -6.46 6.24
CA LYS A 185 12.96 -5.39 6.63
C LYS A 185 14.05 -5.20 5.58
N PRO A 186 14.46 -3.97 5.23
CA PRO A 186 15.60 -3.76 4.34
C PRO A 186 16.89 -4.32 4.96
N VAL A 187 17.77 -4.89 4.14
CA VAL A 187 19.11 -5.32 4.60
C VAL A 187 19.96 -4.11 4.96
N VAL A 188 19.81 -2.99 4.22
CA VAL A 188 20.53 -1.74 4.41
C VAL A 188 19.53 -0.59 4.55
N GLY A 189 19.78 0.30 5.51
CA GLY A 189 18.95 1.47 5.75
C GLY A 189 17.61 1.15 6.40
N ASN A 190 16.64 2.03 6.18
CA ASN A 190 15.27 1.91 6.67
C ASN A 190 14.31 2.11 5.50
N PHE A 191 13.07 1.67 5.65
CA PHE A 191 12.01 2.05 4.72
C PHE A 191 11.78 3.56 4.76
N SER A 192 11.44 4.13 3.61
CA SER A 192 11.17 5.57 3.44
C SER A 192 9.69 5.91 3.60
N PHE A 193 8.90 5.04 4.24
CA PHE A 193 7.45 5.20 4.45
C PHE A 193 7.06 4.76 5.87
N PRO A 194 5.89 5.17 6.37
CA PRO A 194 5.40 4.79 7.71
C PRO A 194 5.24 3.27 7.86
N LEU A 195 5.82 2.70 8.91
CA LEU A 195 5.68 1.27 9.25
C LEU A 195 4.48 1.01 10.15
N ASP A 196 4.26 2.00 10.98
CA ASP A 196 3.33 2.10 12.07
C ASP A 196 1.89 2.28 11.55
N TRP A 197 0.96 1.47 12.05
CA TRP A 197 -0.44 1.61 11.67
C TRP A 197 -1.09 2.72 12.47
N GLY A 198 -1.79 3.61 11.76
CA GLY A 198 -2.58 4.69 12.35
C GLY A 198 -4.03 4.67 11.87
N VAL A 199 -4.82 5.61 12.37
CA VAL A 199 -6.17 5.89 11.85
C VAL A 199 -6.01 6.53 10.46
N PRO A 200 -6.58 5.93 9.38
CA PRO A 200 -6.50 6.50 8.05
C PRO A 200 -7.15 7.90 7.96
N PRO A 201 -6.50 8.88 7.31
CA PRO A 201 -6.97 10.27 7.28
C PRO A 201 -8.03 10.47 6.18
N LEU A 202 -9.25 9.99 6.42
CA LEU A 202 -10.33 10.00 5.41
C LEU A 202 -10.67 11.41 4.90
N GLU A 203 -10.74 12.40 5.80
CA GLU A 203 -11.10 13.78 5.43
C GLU A 203 -10.05 14.42 4.52
N GLU A 204 -8.77 14.20 4.83
CA GLU A 204 -7.65 14.71 4.04
C GLU A 204 -7.63 14.09 2.65
N PHE A 205 -7.71 12.75 2.58
CA PHE A 205 -7.74 12.03 1.31
C PHE A 205 -8.95 12.40 0.44
N ASN A 206 -10.14 12.47 1.05
CA ASN A 206 -11.39 12.72 0.32
C ASN A 206 -11.66 14.22 0.08
N SER A 207 -10.76 15.11 0.51
CA SER A 207 -10.82 16.52 0.14
C SER A 207 -10.64 16.68 -1.37
N THR A 208 -11.05 17.82 -1.92
CA THR A 208 -10.81 18.13 -3.34
C THR A 208 -9.45 18.82 -3.45
N PRO A 209 -8.42 18.16 -4.00
CA PRO A 209 -7.12 18.79 -4.16
C PRO A 209 -7.15 19.86 -5.26
N LEU A 210 -6.20 20.80 -5.17
CA LEU A 210 -5.95 21.78 -6.22
C LEU A 210 -4.94 21.19 -7.21
N LEU A 211 -5.37 20.93 -8.44
CA LEU A 211 -4.48 20.40 -9.47
C LEU A 211 -3.72 21.50 -10.20
N SER A 212 -2.48 21.20 -10.54
CA SER A 212 -1.72 21.93 -11.56
C SER A 212 -2.27 21.67 -12.98
N GLU A 213 -1.90 22.50 -13.95
CA GLU A 213 -2.27 22.30 -15.37
C GLU A 213 -1.82 20.92 -15.88
N GLN A 214 -0.61 20.48 -15.53
CA GLN A 214 -0.08 19.17 -15.92
C GLN A 214 -0.89 18.00 -15.33
N GLU A 215 -1.37 18.15 -14.10
CA GLU A 215 -2.22 17.14 -13.45
C GLU A 215 -3.62 17.12 -14.03
N ILE A 216 -4.15 18.27 -14.44
CA ILE A 216 -5.42 18.36 -15.18
C ILE A 216 -5.31 17.61 -16.51
N ASP A 217 -4.25 17.84 -17.27
CA ASP A 217 -4.00 17.13 -18.54
C ASP A 217 -3.86 15.62 -18.32
N SER A 218 -3.13 15.22 -17.28
CA SER A 218 -2.97 13.82 -16.89
C SER A 218 -4.32 13.19 -16.54
N LEU A 219 -5.15 13.89 -15.76
CA LEU A 219 -6.49 13.43 -15.40
C LEU A 219 -7.38 13.20 -16.63
N ILE A 220 -7.32 14.10 -17.62
CA ILE A 220 -8.07 13.96 -18.88
C ILE A 220 -7.63 12.70 -19.63
N ILE A 221 -6.32 12.49 -19.79
CA ILE A 221 -5.75 11.31 -20.46
C ILE A 221 -6.17 10.01 -19.75
N LEU A 222 -6.09 10.01 -18.41
CA LEU A 222 -6.45 8.85 -17.60
C LEU A 222 -7.93 8.50 -17.71
N ARG A 223 -8.84 9.48 -17.67
CA ARG A 223 -10.29 9.26 -17.83
C ARG A 223 -10.66 8.79 -19.24
N ALA A 224 -9.93 9.22 -20.26
CA ALA A 224 -10.11 8.77 -21.64
C ALA A 224 -9.60 7.33 -21.87
N THR A 225 -8.72 6.81 -21.01
CA THR A 225 -8.09 5.49 -21.19
C THR A 225 -9.08 4.35 -20.98
N GLU A 226 -9.06 3.37 -21.89
CA GLU A 226 -9.82 2.12 -21.74
C GLU A 226 -9.16 1.15 -20.75
N PRO A 227 -9.93 0.34 -20.01
CA PRO A 227 -9.39 -0.64 -19.08
C PRO A 227 -8.40 -1.62 -19.72
N ILE A 228 -7.27 -1.86 -19.04
CA ILE A 228 -6.30 -2.86 -19.45
C ILE A 228 -6.77 -4.22 -18.93
N GLY A 229 -7.27 -5.07 -19.83
CA GLY A 229 -7.73 -6.42 -19.48
C GLY A 229 -9.14 -6.44 -18.86
N ARG A 230 -9.65 -7.66 -18.59
CA ARG A 230 -11.03 -7.87 -18.09
C ARG A 230 -11.12 -7.85 -16.57
N SER A 231 -10.05 -8.23 -15.89
CA SER A 231 -9.92 -8.24 -14.44
C SER A 231 -8.60 -7.60 -13.99
N MET A 232 -8.53 -7.18 -12.73
CA MET A 232 -7.30 -6.62 -12.16
C MET A 232 -6.12 -7.60 -12.21
N ASN A 233 -6.39 -8.91 -12.18
CA ASN A 233 -5.35 -9.93 -12.28
C ASN A 233 -4.81 -10.06 -13.72
N ASP A 234 -5.63 -9.79 -14.73
CA ASP A 234 -5.19 -9.75 -16.14
C ASP A 234 -4.33 -8.51 -16.42
N ALA A 235 -4.60 -7.41 -15.69
CA ALA A 235 -3.86 -6.16 -15.82
C ALA A 235 -2.51 -6.20 -15.08
N LEU A 236 -2.51 -6.69 -13.84
CA LEU A 236 -1.37 -6.65 -12.92
C LEU A 236 -0.56 -7.95 -12.95
N THR A 237 -0.17 -8.38 -14.16
CA THR A 237 0.75 -9.52 -14.32
C THR A 237 2.17 -9.11 -13.90
N ASP A 238 3.01 -10.07 -13.53
CA ASP A 238 4.41 -9.78 -13.18
C ASP A 238 5.13 -9.02 -14.32
N ASP A 239 4.88 -9.39 -15.58
CA ASP A 239 5.49 -8.72 -16.74
C ASP A 239 4.98 -7.26 -16.89
N ALA A 240 3.70 -7.02 -16.59
CA ALA A 240 3.14 -5.67 -16.54
C ALA A 240 3.76 -4.84 -15.40
N LEU A 241 3.97 -5.45 -14.23
CA LEU A 241 4.61 -4.78 -13.09
C LEU A 241 6.08 -4.46 -13.38
N VAL A 242 6.81 -5.38 -14.03
CA VAL A 242 8.20 -5.15 -14.45
C VAL A 242 8.28 -4.05 -15.51
N SER A 243 7.44 -4.11 -16.56
CA SER A 243 7.44 -3.09 -17.61
C SER A 243 7.04 -1.71 -17.10
N ALA A 244 6.22 -1.64 -16.05
CA ALA A 244 5.87 -0.39 -15.37
C ALA A 244 6.90 0.07 -14.33
N GLY A 245 8.02 -0.65 -14.15
CA GLY A 245 9.04 -0.33 -13.14
C GLY A 245 8.59 -0.50 -11.69
N ILE A 246 7.44 -1.13 -11.46
CA ILE A 246 6.87 -1.46 -10.15
C ILE A 246 7.64 -2.64 -9.55
N ASP A 247 7.96 -3.62 -10.38
CA ASP A 247 8.83 -4.74 -10.03
C ASP A 247 10.20 -4.55 -10.69
N ARG A 248 11.27 -4.73 -9.90
CA ARG A 248 12.67 -4.60 -10.36
C ARG A 248 13.35 -5.95 -10.52
N SER A 249 12.63 -7.06 -10.41
CA SER A 249 13.16 -8.41 -10.64
C SER A 249 13.46 -8.65 -12.13
N TYR A 250 14.62 -8.18 -12.59
CA TYR A 250 15.12 -8.45 -13.94
C TYR A 250 15.48 -9.94 -14.10
N GLY A 251 15.03 -10.60 -15.17
CA GLY A 251 15.57 -11.91 -15.61
C GLY A 251 14.83 -13.18 -15.12
N ARG A 252 13.49 -13.18 -15.16
CA ARG A 252 12.65 -14.37 -14.96
C ARG A 252 13.18 -15.58 -15.77
N LYS A 253 13.57 -16.66 -15.09
CA LYS A 253 13.44 -18.00 -15.69
C LYS A 253 11.98 -18.42 -15.45
N ASN A 254 11.22 -18.59 -16.52
CA ASN A 254 9.82 -19.03 -16.48
C ASN A 254 9.72 -20.35 -15.70
N PHE A 255 9.19 -20.30 -14.48
CA PHE A 255 8.68 -21.50 -13.82
C PHE A 255 7.17 -21.57 -14.04
N PRO A 256 6.64 -22.68 -14.59
CA PRO A 256 5.22 -22.81 -14.85
C PRO A 256 4.44 -22.67 -13.53
N HIS A 257 3.37 -21.88 -13.58
CA HIS A 257 2.41 -21.71 -12.50
C HIS A 257 1.98 -23.08 -11.95
N THR A 258 2.54 -23.47 -10.82
CA THR A 258 2.04 -24.61 -10.07
C THR A 258 1.05 -24.07 -9.06
N SER A 259 -0.22 -24.38 -9.26
CA SER A 259 -1.31 -24.04 -8.34
C SER A 259 -0.98 -24.60 -6.96
N LEU A 260 -0.78 -23.72 -5.98
CA LEU A 260 -0.60 -24.08 -4.58
C LEU A 260 -1.94 -24.55 -4.02
N ILE A 261 -2.02 -25.85 -3.68
CA ILE A 261 -3.00 -26.43 -2.74
C ILE A 261 -2.46 -26.24 -1.32
#